data_AF-U5CVD9-F1
#
_entry.id   AF-U5CVD9-F1
#
_cell.length_a   1.000
_cell.length_b   1.000
_cell.length_c   1.000
_cell.angle_alpha   90.00
_cell.angle_beta   90.00
_cell.angle_gamma   90.00
#
_symmetry.space_group_name_H-M   'P 1'
#
loop_
_entity.id
_entity.type
_entity.pdbx_description
1 polymer ?
#
loop_
_entity_poly.entity_id
_entity_poly.type
_entity_poly.pdbx_seq_one_letter_code
_entity_poly.pdbx_strand_id
1 'polypeptide(L)'
;MTMRKVKKIFIWVVTFVMAFSLILWLFLFNLEHVAFNLDFYKNEYLKNDVPSVTKMEIGELLKVTEKMHEYLKGKADDMDVLANIGGDLVRVFNDKELAHMKDVKNLFKLGFWLKDISIAVFLAFFALLVWQTSFVKTLSLLQKGVGFSLLALLILGVLIVLDFENWFTLFHLAFFNNDLWLLDVEKDRLIQMFPLNFFEDAVYLIFKNTLIEILAITGGVFAISKLLKEPHRGSFYTHIEVFSSIISSSSSFVIVSFSSSFSAIAITLSLCSRSIFLAKV
;
A
#
# COMPACT_ATOMS: atom_id res chain seq x y z
N MET A 1 -35.10 19.43 -12.96
CA MET A 1 -33.98 18.63 -13.51
C MET A 1 -34.52 17.26 -13.94
N THR A 2 -34.16 16.72 -15.11
CA THR A 2 -34.71 15.43 -15.55
C THR A 2 -34.09 14.25 -14.79
N MET A 3 -34.85 13.17 -14.54
CA MET A 3 -34.37 11.96 -13.84
C MET A 3 -33.09 11.37 -14.45
N ARG A 4 -32.92 11.51 -15.78
CA ARG A 4 -31.69 11.11 -16.49
C ARG A 4 -30.48 11.96 -16.13
N LYS A 5 -30.64 13.27 -15.92
CA LYS A 5 -29.54 14.16 -15.48
C LYS A 5 -29.12 13.82 -14.05
N VAL A 6 -30.09 13.58 -13.16
CA VAL A 6 -29.83 13.18 -11.77
C VAL A 6 -29.02 11.87 -11.71
N LYS A 7 -29.44 10.83 -12.45
CA LYS A 7 -28.72 9.55 -12.51
C LYS A 7 -27.27 9.71 -13.03
N LYS A 8 -27.04 10.59 -14.00
CA LYS A 8 -25.69 10.86 -14.52
C LYS A 8 -24.79 11.51 -13.47
N ILE A 9 -25.30 12.53 -12.76
CA ILE A 9 -24.53 13.20 -11.69
C ILE A 9 -24.20 12.20 -10.59
N PHE A 10 -25.18 11.41 -10.15
CA PHE A 10 -24.97 10.38 -9.15
C PHE A 10 -23.83 9.42 -9.52
N ILE A 11 -23.83 8.89 -10.75
CA ILE A 11 -22.77 7.98 -11.23
C ILE A 11 -21.40 8.67 -11.19
N TRP A 12 -21.31 9.94 -11.59
CA TRP A 12 -20.04 10.69 -11.57
C TRP A 12 -19.54 10.94 -10.15
N VAL A 13 -20.42 11.31 -9.22
CA VAL A 13 -20.08 11.51 -7.79
C VAL A 13 -19.56 10.20 -7.20
N VAL A 14 -20.29 9.09 -7.39
CA VAL A 14 -19.87 7.76 -6.91
C VAL A 14 -18.55 7.33 -7.55
N THR A 15 -18.35 7.60 -8.84
CA THR A 15 -17.10 7.29 -9.54
C THR A 15 -15.91 8.08 -8.97
N PHE A 16 -16.11 9.37 -8.69
CA PHE A 16 -15.08 10.21 -8.09
C PHE A 16 -14.71 9.72 -6.70
N VAL A 17 -15.69 9.47 -5.82
CA VAL A 17 -15.42 8.98 -4.47
C VAL A 17 -14.75 7.60 -4.51
N MET A 18 -15.23 6.67 -5.35
CA MET A 18 -14.58 5.37 -5.53
C MET A 18 -13.10 5.53 -5.93
N ALA A 19 -12.80 6.36 -6.93
CA ALA A 19 -11.43 6.54 -7.39
C ALA A 19 -10.54 7.25 -6.35
N PHE A 20 -11.07 8.27 -5.68
CA PHE A 20 -10.37 8.97 -4.60
C PHE A 20 -10.05 8.01 -3.44
N SER A 21 -11.02 7.21 -3.00
CA SER A 21 -10.83 6.21 -1.95
C SER A 21 -9.79 5.15 -2.31
N LEU A 22 -9.69 4.75 -3.59
CA LEU A 22 -8.62 3.85 -4.05
C LEU A 22 -7.24 4.51 -3.89
N ILE A 23 -7.07 5.75 -4.36
CA ILE A 23 -5.79 6.45 -4.25
C ILE A 23 -5.41 6.71 -2.80
N LEU A 24 -6.37 7.15 -1.97
CA LEU A 24 -6.15 7.37 -0.55
C LEU A 24 -5.73 6.08 0.15
N TRP A 25 -6.37 4.95 -0.17
CA TRP A 25 -5.98 3.65 0.36
C TRP A 25 -4.55 3.28 -0.04
N LEU A 26 -4.20 3.38 -1.33
CA LEU A 26 -2.84 3.07 -1.81
C LEU A 26 -1.79 3.96 -1.14
N PHE A 27 -2.07 5.26 -1.01
CA PHE A 27 -1.17 6.20 -0.35
C PHE A 27 -0.94 5.83 1.12
N LEU A 28 -2.01 5.59 1.88
CA LEU A 28 -1.91 5.21 3.30
C LEU A 28 -1.32 3.81 3.50
N PHE A 29 -1.58 2.88 2.58
CA PHE A 29 -0.96 1.56 2.57
C PHE A 29 0.56 1.65 2.39
N ASN A 30 1.02 2.46 1.44
CA ASN A 30 2.44 2.72 1.24
C ASN A 30 3.07 3.47 2.42
N LEU A 31 2.36 4.44 3.00
CA LEU A 31 2.80 5.13 4.22
C LEU A 31 3.05 4.13 5.35
N GLU A 32 2.08 3.26 5.63
CA GLU A 32 2.24 2.22 6.64
C GLU A 32 3.42 1.29 6.30
N HIS A 33 3.53 0.85 5.05
CA HIS A 33 4.60 -0.04 4.64
C HIS A 33 5.99 0.58 4.85
N VAL A 34 6.19 1.84 4.47
CA VAL A 34 7.46 2.57 4.67
C VAL A 34 7.70 2.84 6.15
N ALA A 35 6.70 3.32 6.88
CA ALA A 35 6.81 3.67 8.29
C ALA A 35 7.18 2.48 9.20
N PHE A 36 6.94 1.24 8.77
CA PHE A 36 7.28 0.02 9.51
C PHE A 36 8.32 -0.87 8.83
N ASN A 37 9.11 -0.33 7.91
CA ASN A 37 10.16 -1.07 7.20
C ASN A 37 11.53 -0.85 7.87
N LEU A 38 12.02 -1.81 8.65
CA LEU A 38 13.31 -1.69 9.34
C LEU A 38 14.51 -1.53 8.39
N ASP A 39 14.46 -2.10 7.18
CA ASP A 39 15.54 -1.95 6.21
C ASP A 39 15.61 -0.51 5.69
N PHE A 40 14.47 0.15 5.50
CA PHE A 40 14.41 1.58 5.17
C PHE A 40 15.07 2.42 6.27
N TYR A 41 14.71 2.19 7.55
CA TYR A 41 15.30 2.91 8.67
C TYR A 41 16.80 2.68 8.78
N LYS A 42 17.26 1.44 8.62
CA LYS A 42 18.69 1.11 8.63
C LYS A 42 19.44 1.89 7.55
N ASN A 43 18.92 1.92 6.33
CA ASN A 43 19.54 2.63 5.22
C ASN A 43 19.58 4.13 5.47
N GLU A 44 18.49 4.72 5.99
CA GLU A 44 18.44 6.14 6.30
C GLU A 44 19.35 6.53 7.47
N TYR A 45 19.48 5.68 8.50
CA TYR A 45 20.44 5.91 9.58
C TYR A 45 21.88 5.96 9.08
N LEU A 46 22.23 5.06 8.15
CA LEU A 46 23.56 5.03 7.54
C LEU A 46 23.77 6.22 6.58
N LYS A 47 22.75 6.56 5.79
CA LYS A 47 22.78 7.68 4.84
C LYS A 47 22.97 9.03 5.55
N ASN A 48 22.31 9.21 6.69
CA ASN A 48 22.31 10.48 7.44
C ASN A 48 23.31 10.50 8.62
N ASP A 49 24.22 9.53 8.70
CA ASP A 49 25.26 9.43 9.75
C ASP A 49 24.70 9.50 11.18
N VAL A 50 23.50 8.96 11.38
CA VAL A 50 22.80 8.94 12.68
C VAL A 50 23.64 8.28 13.78
N PRO A 51 24.39 7.18 13.54
CA PRO A 51 25.26 6.60 14.56
C PRO A 51 26.27 7.59 15.15
N SER A 52 26.87 8.45 14.32
CA SER A 52 27.85 9.43 14.77
C SER A 52 27.21 10.56 15.57
N VAL A 53 26.04 11.05 15.12
CA VAL A 53 25.30 12.14 15.80
C VAL A 53 24.77 11.68 17.16
N THR A 54 24.17 10.50 17.20
CA THR A 54 23.53 9.99 18.41
C THR A 54 24.49 9.27 19.35
N LYS A 55 25.66 8.84 18.86
CA LYS A 55 26.61 7.94 19.53
C LYS A 55 26.02 6.56 19.85
N MET A 56 25.02 6.13 19.07
CA MET A 56 24.42 4.81 19.17
C MET A 56 24.89 3.93 18.01
N GLU A 57 25.24 2.68 18.30
CA GLU A 57 25.48 1.71 17.23
C GLU A 57 24.20 1.42 16.45
N ILE A 58 24.34 1.01 15.18
CA ILE A 58 23.19 0.72 14.31
C ILE A 58 22.24 -0.33 14.92
N GLY A 59 22.77 -1.31 15.65
CA GLY A 59 21.97 -2.32 16.34
C GLY A 59 21.11 -1.73 17.46
N GLU A 60 21.62 -0.75 18.20
CA GLU A 60 20.88 -0.06 19.25
C GLU A 60 19.79 0.84 18.65
N LEU A 61 20.11 1.58 17.58
CA LEU A 61 19.14 2.38 16.82
C LEU A 61 17.97 1.52 16.32
N LEU A 62 18.25 0.34 15.78
CA LEU A 62 17.21 -0.57 15.29
C LEU A 62 16.36 -1.14 16.43
N LYS A 63 16.92 -1.45 17.60
CA LYS A 63 16.13 -1.86 18.79
C LYS A 63 15.18 -0.77 19.25
N VAL A 64 15.65 0.48 19.32
CA VAL A 64 14.80 1.64 19.66
C VAL A 64 13.67 1.80 18.62
N THR A 65 14.00 1.59 17.34
CA THR A 65 13.05 1.65 16.23
C THR A 65 12.01 0.52 16.30
N GLU A 66 12.41 -0.70 16.66
CA GLU A 66 11.50 -1.83 16.86
C GLU A 66 10.50 -1.54 17.98
N LYS A 67 10.98 -1.03 19.12
CA LYS A 67 10.11 -0.55 20.22
C LYS A 67 9.16 0.55 19.74
N MET A 68 9.64 1.47 18.89
CA MET A 68 8.79 2.48 18.25
C MET A 68 7.70 1.87 17.39
N HIS A 69 8.04 0.89 16.55
CA HIS A 69 7.08 0.19 15.72
C HIS A 69 6.01 -0.52 16.56
N GLU A 70 6.41 -1.19 17.64
CA GLU A 70 5.49 -1.82 18.57
C GLU A 70 4.57 -0.81 19.25
N TYR A 71 5.11 0.30 19.72
CA TYR A 71 4.34 1.36 20.37
C TYR A 71 3.30 1.98 19.43
N LEU A 72 3.69 2.34 18.20
CA LEU A 72 2.80 2.91 17.20
C LEU A 72 1.73 1.91 16.75
N LYS A 73 2.04 0.60 16.72
CA LYS A 73 1.07 -0.48 16.48
C LYS A 73 0.20 -0.81 17.70
N GLY A 74 0.42 -0.15 18.84
CA GLY A 74 -0.33 -0.41 20.07
C GLY A 74 0.04 -1.71 20.79
N LYS A 75 1.19 -2.31 20.46
CA LYS A 75 1.74 -3.51 21.12
C LYS A 75 2.60 -3.18 22.34
N ALA A 76 3.10 -1.95 22.44
CA ALA A 76 3.79 -1.42 23.61
C ALA A 76 3.01 -0.25 24.22
N ASP A 77 3.06 -0.16 25.56
CA ASP A 77 2.35 0.84 26.34
C ASP A 77 3.01 2.23 26.24
N ASP A 78 4.34 2.27 26.18
CA ASP A 78 5.16 3.48 26.15
C ASP A 78 6.28 3.43 25.10
N MET A 79 6.95 4.57 24.96
CA MET A 79 8.18 4.78 24.18
C MET A 79 9.42 4.92 25.08
N ASP A 80 9.28 4.66 26.38
CA ASP A 80 10.38 4.85 27.32
C ASP A 80 11.36 3.68 27.20
N VAL A 81 12.55 3.95 26.69
CA VAL A 81 13.53 2.91 26.34
C VAL A 81 14.94 3.37 26.71
N LEU A 82 15.72 2.42 27.20
CA LEU A 82 17.15 2.58 27.46
C LEU A 82 17.93 2.03 26.26
N ALA A 83 18.98 2.71 25.85
CA ALA A 83 19.92 2.23 24.84
C ALA A 83 21.35 2.54 25.28
N ASN A 84 22.31 1.81 24.70
CA ASN A 84 23.72 2.12 24.89
C ASN A 84 24.12 3.34 24.03
N ILE A 85 24.46 4.45 24.68
CA ILE A 85 24.87 5.71 24.06
C ILE A 85 26.31 6.00 24.49
N GLY A 86 27.26 5.87 23.57
CA GLY A 86 28.67 6.14 23.87
C GLY A 86 29.30 5.26 24.95
N GLY A 87 28.74 4.08 25.22
CA GLY A 87 29.20 3.14 26.24
C GLY A 87 28.31 3.06 27.47
N ASP A 88 27.44 4.04 27.69
CA ASP A 88 26.57 4.13 28.86
C ASP A 88 25.13 3.75 28.54
N LEU A 89 24.46 3.05 29.47
CA LEU A 89 23.03 2.75 29.35
C LEU A 89 22.20 3.96 29.79
N VAL A 90 21.58 4.66 28.84
CA VAL A 90 20.88 5.93 29.06
C VAL A 90 19.47 5.88 28.49
N ARG A 91 18.54 6.62 29.12
CA ARG A 91 17.19 6.86 28.60
C ARG A 91 17.28 7.65 27.30
N VAL A 92 16.71 7.10 26.22
CA VAL A 92 16.88 7.67 24.87
C VAL A 92 16.10 8.98 24.72
N PHE A 93 14.83 8.98 25.11
CA PHE A 93 13.92 10.11 24.91
C PHE A 93 13.61 10.83 26.22
N ASN A 94 13.58 12.15 26.18
CA ASN A 94 13.10 12.98 27.28
C ASN A 94 11.57 13.09 27.31
N ASP A 95 11.01 13.70 28.35
CA ASP A 95 9.56 13.74 28.56
C ASP A 95 8.81 14.52 27.47
N LYS A 96 9.45 15.53 26.84
CA LYS A 96 8.86 16.29 25.72
C LYS A 96 8.75 15.40 24.48
N GLU A 97 9.81 14.68 24.15
CA GLU A 97 9.83 13.75 23.01
C GLU A 97 8.82 12.61 23.19
N LEU A 98 8.73 12.06 24.41
CA LEU A 98 7.74 11.03 24.74
C LEU A 98 6.31 11.56 24.64
N ALA A 99 6.06 12.82 25.03
CA ALA A 99 4.76 13.46 24.87
C ALA A 99 4.43 13.67 23.39
N HIS A 100 5.39 14.13 22.57
CA HIS A 100 5.21 14.23 21.12
C HIS A 100 4.88 12.87 20.49
N MET A 101 5.57 11.80 20.89
CA MET A 101 5.29 10.46 20.38
C MET A 101 3.89 9.94 20.74
N LYS A 102 3.25 10.43 21.81
CA LYS A 102 1.82 10.14 22.07
C LYS A 102 0.91 10.76 21.02
N ASP A 103 1.18 12.00 20.62
CA ASP A 103 0.44 12.66 19.54
C ASP A 103 0.65 11.91 18.21
N VAL A 104 1.90 11.54 17.90
CA VAL A 104 2.24 10.73 16.72
C VAL A 104 1.50 9.38 16.73
N LYS A 105 1.43 8.67 17.86
CA LYS A 105 0.67 7.41 17.97
C LYS A 105 -0.81 7.59 17.66
N ASN A 106 -1.42 8.68 18.11
CA ASN A 106 -2.82 8.97 17.80
C ASN A 106 -3.02 9.30 16.32
N LEU A 107 -2.06 9.99 15.70
CA LEU A 107 -2.08 10.27 14.27
C LEU A 107 -1.94 8.99 13.43
N PHE A 108 -1.07 8.05 13.81
CA PHE A 108 -0.97 6.73 13.17
C PHE A 108 -2.27 5.93 13.30
N LYS A 109 -2.92 5.95 14.48
CA LYS A 109 -4.24 5.30 14.67
C LYS A 109 -5.29 5.87 13.72
N LEU A 110 -5.34 7.20 13.57
CA LEU A 110 -6.23 7.84 12.61
C LEU A 110 -5.89 7.42 11.17
N GLY A 111 -4.61 7.36 10.82
CA GLY A 111 -4.14 6.88 9.52
C GLY A 111 -4.58 5.45 9.21
N PHE A 112 -4.40 4.52 10.14
CA PHE A 112 -4.87 3.13 9.98
C PHE A 112 -6.38 3.05 9.78
N TRP A 113 -7.13 3.78 10.59
CA TRP A 113 -8.59 3.82 10.48
C TRP A 113 -9.05 4.41 9.14
N LEU A 114 -8.45 5.51 8.68
CA LEU A 114 -8.73 6.10 7.38
C LEU A 114 -8.38 5.17 6.22
N LYS A 115 -7.26 4.43 6.33
CA LYS A 115 -6.87 3.43 5.34
C LYS A 115 -7.96 2.35 5.23
N ASP A 116 -8.36 1.75 6.35
CA ASP A 116 -9.34 0.66 6.37
C ASP A 116 -10.73 1.12 5.86
N ILE A 117 -11.14 2.34 6.21
CA ILE A 117 -12.37 2.93 5.65
C ILE A 117 -12.25 3.19 4.16
N SER A 118 -11.09 3.67 3.68
CA SER A 118 -10.89 3.97 2.27
C SER A 118 -11.06 2.73 1.40
N ILE A 119 -10.53 1.58 1.80
CA ILE A 119 -10.76 0.33 1.05
C ILE A 119 -12.21 -0.14 1.14
N ALA A 120 -12.86 -0.01 2.30
CA ALA A 120 -14.27 -0.37 2.45
C ALA A 120 -15.18 0.47 1.55
N VAL A 121 -14.95 1.79 1.48
CA VAL A 121 -15.68 2.72 0.61
C VAL A 121 -15.43 2.40 -0.87
N PHE A 122 -14.17 2.13 -1.25
CA PHE A 122 -13.83 1.71 -2.60
C PHE A 122 -14.62 0.46 -3.02
N LEU A 123 -14.58 -0.60 -2.21
CA LEU A 123 -15.27 -1.86 -2.50
C LEU A 123 -16.79 -1.70 -2.55
N ALA A 124 -17.37 -0.94 -1.62
CA ALA A 124 -18.81 -0.67 -1.59
C ALA A 124 -19.28 0.08 -2.85
N PHE A 125 -18.56 1.13 -3.26
CA PHE A 125 -18.93 1.92 -4.43
C PHE A 125 -18.61 1.20 -5.75
N PHE A 126 -17.56 0.39 -5.78
CA PHE A 126 -17.30 -0.52 -6.89
C PHE A 126 -18.46 -1.50 -7.09
N ALA A 127 -18.89 -2.19 -6.02
CA ALA A 127 -20.02 -3.12 -6.06
C ALA A 127 -21.34 -2.42 -6.46
N LEU A 128 -21.59 -1.22 -5.93
CA LEU A 128 -22.74 -0.41 -6.29
C LEU A 128 -22.76 -0.04 -7.78
N LEU A 129 -21.62 0.37 -8.34
CA LEU A 129 -21.52 0.69 -9.77
C LEU A 129 -21.67 -0.55 -10.65
N VAL A 130 -21.16 -1.71 -10.23
CA VAL A 130 -21.37 -2.98 -10.92
C VAL A 130 -22.88 -3.29 -10.98
N TRP A 131 -23.58 -3.18 -9.85
CA TRP A 131 -25.03 -3.38 -9.77
C TRP A 131 -25.81 -2.41 -10.67
N GLN A 132 -25.46 -1.13 -10.63
CA GLN A 132 -26.19 -0.07 -11.36
C GLN A 132 -25.89 -0.04 -12.87
N THR A 133 -24.79 -0.66 -13.29
CA THR A 133 -24.29 -0.61 -14.66
C THR A 133 -23.90 -2.00 -15.18
N SER A 134 -22.61 -2.30 -15.26
CA SER A 134 -22.02 -3.60 -15.54
C SER A 134 -20.57 -3.58 -15.08
N PHE A 135 -19.94 -4.76 -14.96
CA PHE A 135 -18.54 -4.86 -14.60
C PHE A 135 -17.63 -4.08 -15.56
N VAL A 136 -17.75 -4.31 -16.87
CA VAL A 136 -16.97 -3.62 -17.92
C VAL A 136 -17.16 -2.10 -17.89
N LYS A 137 -18.39 -1.63 -17.64
CA LYS A 137 -18.65 -0.19 -17.56
C LYS A 137 -18.07 0.43 -16.28
N THR A 138 -18.09 -0.30 -15.17
CA THR A 138 -17.48 0.12 -13.90
C THR A 138 -15.97 0.25 -14.04
N LEU A 139 -15.30 -0.71 -14.71
CA LEU A 139 -13.88 -0.60 -15.03
C LEU A 139 -13.56 0.66 -15.85
N SER A 140 -14.37 0.97 -16.86
CA SER A 140 -14.21 2.20 -17.64
C SER A 140 -14.47 3.48 -16.84
N LEU A 141 -15.38 3.45 -15.86
CA LEU A 141 -15.62 4.57 -14.95
C LEU A 141 -14.44 4.75 -13.99
N LEU A 142 -13.90 3.67 -13.43
CA LEU A 142 -12.72 3.68 -12.58
C LEU A 142 -11.53 4.36 -13.29
N GLN A 143 -11.23 3.98 -14.53
CA GLN A 143 -10.18 4.62 -15.32
C GLN A 143 -10.35 6.14 -15.46
N LYS A 144 -11.60 6.60 -15.67
CA LYS A 144 -11.90 8.03 -15.77
C LYS A 144 -11.75 8.76 -14.43
N GLY A 145 -12.19 8.12 -13.34
CA GLY A 145 -12.10 8.68 -11.99
C GLY A 145 -10.65 8.79 -11.50
N VAL A 146 -9.82 7.80 -11.84
CA VAL A 146 -8.39 7.80 -11.48
C VAL A 146 -7.65 8.96 -12.13
N GLY A 147 -7.93 9.30 -13.39
CA GLY A 147 -7.20 10.36 -14.10
C GLY A 147 -7.21 11.72 -13.37
N PHE A 148 -8.36 12.14 -12.83
CA PHE A 148 -8.44 13.41 -12.08
C PHE A 148 -7.72 13.33 -10.74
N SER A 149 -7.93 12.25 -10.01
CA SER A 149 -7.37 12.07 -8.66
C SER A 149 -5.84 11.89 -8.72
N LEU A 150 -5.33 11.26 -9.78
CA LEU A 150 -3.90 11.12 -10.05
C LEU A 150 -3.24 12.47 -10.35
N LEU A 151 -3.89 13.33 -11.14
CA LEU A 151 -3.36 14.67 -11.42
C LEU A 151 -3.23 15.48 -10.12
N ALA A 152 -4.23 15.43 -9.23
CA ALA A 152 -4.16 16.08 -7.93
C ALA A 152 -3.01 15.54 -7.06
N LEU A 153 -2.82 14.22 -7.03
CA LEU A 153 -1.71 13.59 -6.30
C LEU A 153 -0.34 14.03 -6.86
N LEU A 154 -0.19 14.11 -8.18
CA LEU A 154 1.05 14.55 -8.81
C LEU A 154 1.36 16.02 -8.51
N ILE A 155 0.35 16.90 -8.58
CA ILE A 155 0.51 18.32 -8.22
C ILE A 155 0.94 18.43 -6.76
N LEU A 156 0.25 17.72 -5.85
CA LEU A 156 0.59 17.73 -4.43
C LEU A 156 2.02 17.21 -4.19
N GLY A 157 2.40 16.10 -4.83
CA GLY A 157 3.75 15.55 -4.71
C GLY A 157 4.83 16.51 -5.20
N VAL A 158 4.60 17.20 -6.32
CA VAL A 158 5.53 18.22 -6.82
C VAL A 158 5.64 19.40 -5.84
N LEU A 159 4.51 19.89 -5.31
CA LEU A 159 4.53 20.98 -4.34
C LEU A 159 5.31 20.62 -3.07
N ILE A 160 5.14 19.38 -2.56
CA ILE A 160 5.86 18.90 -1.39
C ILE A 160 7.37 18.80 -1.66
N VAL A 161 7.78 18.28 -2.81
CA VAL A 161 9.20 18.13 -3.16
C VAL A 161 9.90 19.48 -3.37
N LEU A 162 9.20 20.50 -3.86
CA LEU A 162 9.79 21.82 -4.10
C LEU A 162 10.16 22.59 -2.83
N ASP A 163 9.48 22.31 -1.72
CA ASP A 163 9.64 23.03 -0.45
C ASP A 163 9.28 22.12 0.74
N PHE A 164 10.03 21.04 0.89
CA PHE A 164 9.71 19.98 1.85
C PHE A 164 9.67 20.48 3.29
N GLU A 165 10.59 21.37 3.67
CA GLU A 165 10.67 21.94 5.02
C GLU A 165 9.39 22.72 5.40
N ASN A 166 8.87 23.54 4.49
CA ASN A 166 7.64 24.27 4.71
C ASN A 166 6.43 23.32 4.79
N TRP A 167 6.34 22.32 3.91
CA TRP A 167 5.27 21.33 3.98
C TRP A 167 5.35 20.46 5.24
N PHE A 168 6.55 20.14 5.72
CA PHE A 168 6.77 19.47 7.00
C PHE A 168 6.25 20.35 8.15
N THR A 169 6.53 21.65 8.12
CA THR A 169 6.01 22.60 9.12
C THR A 169 4.48 22.71 9.07
N LEU A 170 3.91 22.89 7.87
CA LEU A 170 2.46 22.97 7.67
C LEU A 170 1.75 21.69 8.12
N PHE A 171 2.35 20.52 7.90
CA PHE A 171 1.85 19.26 8.42
C PHE A 171 1.76 19.29 9.95
N HIS A 172 2.82 19.71 10.63
CA HIS A 172 2.81 19.77 12.09
C HIS A 172 1.77 20.76 12.62
N LEU A 173 1.64 21.94 12.00
CA LEU A 173 0.62 22.92 12.34
C LEU A 173 -0.82 22.45 12.08
N ALA A 174 -1.02 21.55 11.10
CA ALA A 174 -2.33 21.00 10.78
C ALA A 174 -2.78 19.90 11.76
N PHE A 175 -1.84 19.11 12.29
CA PHE A 175 -2.15 17.94 13.11
C PHE A 175 -1.86 18.11 14.60
N PHE A 176 -1.02 19.08 14.98
CA PHE A 176 -0.65 19.33 16.37
C PHE A 176 -1.01 20.76 16.77
N ASN A 177 -1.57 20.92 17.97
CA ASN A 177 -2.03 22.19 18.54
C ASN A 177 -1.12 22.67 19.69
N ASN A 178 0.11 22.16 19.74
CA ASN A 178 1.10 22.38 20.79
C ASN A 178 2.50 22.43 20.18
N ASP A 179 3.50 22.77 20.99
CA ASP A 179 4.90 22.94 20.57
C ASP A 179 5.79 21.72 20.86
N LEU A 180 5.21 20.56 21.18
CA LEU A 180 5.98 19.35 21.53
C LEU A 180 6.82 18.83 20.36
N TRP A 181 6.39 19.10 19.13
CA TRP A 181 7.09 18.72 17.90
C TRP A 181 8.28 19.62 17.54
N LEU A 182 8.41 20.80 18.17
CA LEU A 182 9.54 21.72 17.95
C LEU A 182 10.76 21.24 18.76
N LEU A 183 11.51 20.28 18.21
CA LEU A 183 12.65 19.65 18.86
C LEU A 183 13.97 20.37 18.58
N ASP A 184 14.89 20.33 19.54
CA ASP A 184 16.23 20.90 19.48
C ASP A 184 17.21 19.87 18.91
N VAL A 185 17.76 20.12 17.72
CA VAL A 185 18.69 19.22 17.04
C VAL A 185 19.96 18.89 17.82
N GLU A 186 20.37 19.74 18.77
CA GLU A 186 21.56 19.50 19.61
C GLU A 186 21.26 18.64 20.84
N LYS A 187 19.99 18.61 21.28
CA LYS A 187 19.61 18.01 22.58
C LYS A 187 18.66 16.83 22.47
N ASP A 188 17.70 16.88 21.54
CA ASP A 188 16.61 15.92 21.44
C ASP A 188 17.01 14.75 20.52
N ARG A 189 16.92 13.53 21.03
CA ARG A 189 17.37 12.32 20.32
C ARG A 189 16.46 11.93 19.18
N LEU A 190 15.17 12.21 19.27
CA LEU A 190 14.16 11.86 18.27
C LEU A 190 14.45 12.57 16.94
N ILE A 191 14.75 13.87 16.96
CA ILE A 191 15.12 14.62 15.76
C ILE A 191 16.53 14.27 15.24
N GLN A 192 17.44 13.87 16.13
CA GLN A 192 18.75 13.35 15.74
C GLN A 192 18.66 11.98 15.04
N MET A 193 17.72 11.14 15.46
CA MET A 193 17.44 9.84 14.83
C MET A 193 16.68 10.01 13.51
N PHE A 194 15.74 10.96 13.46
CA PHE A 194 14.87 11.21 12.31
C PHE A 194 15.11 12.63 11.77
N PRO A 195 16.27 12.89 11.13
CA PRO A 195 16.55 14.19 10.53
C PRO A 195 15.58 14.48 9.39
N LEU A 196 15.45 15.75 8.97
CA LEU A 196 14.49 16.16 7.94
C LEU A 196 14.56 15.30 6.65
N ASN A 197 15.78 14.98 6.19
CA ASN A 197 16.03 14.14 5.02
C ASN A 197 15.36 12.75 5.13
N PHE A 198 15.33 12.14 6.32
CA PHE A 198 14.66 10.86 6.54
C PHE A 198 13.19 10.93 6.12
N PHE A 199 12.51 12.02 6.50
CA PHE A 199 11.10 12.22 6.16
C PHE A 199 10.91 12.57 4.68
N GLU A 200 11.84 13.30 4.09
CA GLU A 200 11.81 13.61 2.66
C GLU A 200 11.91 12.33 1.82
N ASP A 201 12.87 11.46 2.13
CA ASP A 201 13.05 10.18 1.45
C ASP A 201 11.87 9.24 1.68
N ALA A 202 11.30 9.21 2.89
CA ALA A 202 10.11 8.43 3.20
C ALA A 202 8.92 8.88 2.35
N VAL A 203 8.65 10.19 2.32
CA VAL A 203 7.55 10.77 1.54
C VAL A 203 7.76 10.53 0.04
N TYR A 204 8.97 10.74 -0.47
CA TYR A 204 9.30 10.43 -1.85
C TYR A 204 9.00 8.97 -2.20
N LEU A 205 9.41 8.02 -1.35
CA LEU A 205 9.18 6.60 -1.56
C LEU A 205 7.68 6.26 -1.57
N ILE A 206 6.90 6.86 -0.68
CA ILE A 206 5.43 6.69 -0.62
C ILE A 206 4.77 7.17 -1.92
N PHE A 207 5.11 8.38 -2.38
CA PHE A 207 4.57 8.93 -3.64
C PHE A 207 4.96 8.07 -4.84
N LYS A 208 6.24 7.68 -4.92
CA LYS A 208 6.76 6.84 -6.01
C LYS A 208 6.03 5.50 -6.07
N ASN A 209 5.89 4.80 -4.95
CA ASN A 209 5.23 3.49 -4.93
C ASN A 209 3.74 3.62 -5.26
N THR A 210 3.06 4.63 -4.70
CA THR A 210 1.65 4.93 -5.02
C THR A 210 1.47 5.18 -6.52
N LEU A 211 2.39 5.92 -7.15
CA LEU A 211 2.37 6.20 -8.59
C LEU A 211 2.61 4.93 -9.43
N ILE A 212 3.53 4.06 -9.04
CA ILE A 212 3.77 2.79 -9.76
C ILE A 212 2.54 1.90 -9.68
N GLU A 213 1.94 1.76 -8.50
CA GLU A 213 0.76 0.92 -8.27
C GLU A 213 -0.46 1.43 -9.04
N ILE A 214 -0.73 2.73 -9.03
CA ILE A 214 -1.87 3.28 -9.75
C ILE A 214 -1.71 3.16 -11.27
N LEU A 215 -0.48 3.29 -11.79
CA LEU A 215 -0.18 3.04 -13.21
C LEU A 215 -0.37 1.56 -13.55
N ALA A 216 0.09 0.64 -12.70
CA ALA A 216 -0.09 -0.79 -12.88
C ALA A 216 -1.58 -1.19 -12.86
N ILE A 217 -2.36 -0.68 -11.89
CA ILE A 217 -3.80 -0.92 -11.80
C ILE A 217 -4.51 -0.36 -13.03
N THR A 218 -4.19 0.87 -13.46
CA THR A 218 -4.82 1.50 -14.62
C THR A 218 -4.51 0.74 -15.92
N GLY A 219 -3.26 0.30 -16.08
CA GLY A 219 -2.82 -0.54 -17.20
C GLY A 219 -3.49 -1.90 -17.22
N GLY A 220 -3.58 -2.57 -16.07
CA GLY A 220 -4.28 -3.84 -15.91
C GLY A 220 -5.78 -3.72 -16.21
N VAL A 221 -6.44 -2.70 -15.68
CA VAL A 221 -7.86 -2.40 -15.95
C VAL A 221 -8.08 -2.12 -17.44
N PHE A 222 -7.14 -1.45 -18.11
CA PHE A 222 -7.21 -1.19 -19.56
C PHE A 222 -7.13 -2.49 -20.36
N ALA A 223 -6.15 -3.35 -20.05
CA ALA A 223 -5.99 -4.64 -20.71
C ALA A 223 -7.24 -5.52 -20.53
N ILE A 224 -7.75 -5.65 -19.30
CA ILE A 224 -8.96 -6.42 -19.00
C ILE A 224 -10.17 -5.83 -19.73
N SER A 225 -10.33 -4.51 -19.72
CA SER A 225 -11.45 -3.86 -20.42
C SER A 225 -11.41 -4.07 -21.93
N LYS A 226 -10.23 -4.22 -22.52
CA LYS A 226 -10.08 -4.56 -23.95
C LYS A 226 -10.46 -6.01 -24.20
N LEU A 227 -9.93 -6.95 -23.40
CA LEU A 227 -10.24 -8.38 -23.50
C LEU A 227 -11.73 -8.68 -23.34
N LEU A 228 -12.43 -7.98 -22.45
CA LEU A 228 -13.86 -8.15 -22.22
C LEU A 228 -14.76 -7.50 -23.28
N LYS A 229 -14.21 -6.59 -24.12
CA LYS A 229 -14.95 -5.91 -25.20
C LYS A 229 -14.78 -6.56 -26.56
N GLU A 230 -13.68 -7.30 -26.77
CA GLU A 230 -13.49 -8.12 -27.96
C GLU A 230 -14.62 -9.17 -27.99
N PRO A 231 -15.61 -9.08 -28.89
CA PRO A 231 -16.55 -10.18 -29.06
C PRO A 231 -15.72 -11.37 -29.55
N HIS A 232 -15.96 -12.57 -29.03
CA HIS A 232 -15.35 -13.79 -29.59
C HIS A 232 -15.58 -13.82 -31.11
N ARG A 233 -14.61 -13.32 -31.88
CA ARG A 233 -14.58 -13.35 -33.32
C ARG A 233 -13.92 -14.67 -33.67
N GLY A 234 -14.75 -15.69 -33.75
CA GLY A 234 -14.34 -17.04 -34.12
C GLY A 234 -14.78 -18.05 -33.09
N SER A 235 -15.77 -18.85 -33.48
CA SER A 235 -15.86 -20.24 -33.07
C SER A 235 -14.50 -20.89 -33.33
N PHE A 236 -13.64 -20.95 -32.33
CA PHE A 236 -12.42 -21.75 -32.42
C PHE A 236 -12.85 -23.17 -32.05
N TYR A 237 -13.34 -23.90 -33.04
CA TYR A 237 -13.34 -25.36 -33.00
C TYR A 237 -11.88 -25.77 -32.94
N THR A 238 -11.31 -25.91 -31.74
CA THR A 238 -10.09 -26.68 -31.55
C THR A 238 -10.41 -28.13 -31.86
N HIS A 239 -10.25 -28.51 -33.11
CA HIS A 239 -9.90 -29.89 -33.44
C HIS A 239 -8.56 -30.15 -32.77
N ILE A 240 -8.58 -30.86 -31.63
CA ILE A 240 -7.39 -31.49 -31.08
C ILE A 240 -7.12 -32.69 -31.99
N GLU A 241 -6.40 -32.48 -33.08
CA GLU A 241 -5.63 -33.56 -33.69
C GLU A 241 -4.42 -33.79 -32.79
N VAL A 242 -4.53 -34.86 -32.01
CA VAL A 242 -3.46 -35.40 -31.18
C VAL A 242 -2.31 -35.79 -32.11
N PHE A 243 -1.27 -34.96 -32.19
CA PHE A 243 0.04 -35.38 -32.65
C PHE A 243 0.63 -36.33 -31.60
N SER A 244 0.24 -37.61 -31.66
CA SER A 244 0.87 -38.68 -30.89
C SER A 244 2.16 -39.08 -31.57
N SER A 245 3.21 -38.29 -31.40
CA SER A 245 4.56 -38.83 -31.35
C SER A 245 5.51 -37.74 -30.89
N ILE A 246 6.45 -38.16 -30.03
CA ILE A 246 7.64 -37.45 -29.54
C ILE A 246 7.52 -36.96 -28.08
N ILE A 247 8.39 -37.58 -27.28
CA ILE A 247 8.74 -37.35 -25.88
C ILE A 247 7.99 -38.22 -24.87
N SER A 248 8.40 -39.50 -24.88
CA SER A 248 8.56 -40.28 -23.66
C SER A 248 9.62 -39.62 -22.76
N SER A 249 9.23 -39.11 -21.60
CA SER A 249 9.89 -39.38 -20.30
C SER A 249 9.38 -38.42 -19.22
N SER A 250 8.73 -39.01 -18.22
CA SER A 250 8.76 -38.62 -16.81
C SER A 250 8.81 -37.13 -16.45
N SER A 251 7.66 -36.52 -16.20
CA SER A 251 7.29 -35.89 -14.91
C SER A 251 5.87 -35.29 -15.00
N SER A 252 5.15 -35.30 -13.89
CA SER A 252 3.72 -34.99 -13.75
C SER A 252 3.32 -33.65 -14.37
N PHE A 253 2.30 -33.65 -15.24
CA PHE A 253 1.72 -32.42 -15.79
C PHE A 253 0.53 -31.96 -14.96
N VAL A 254 0.50 -30.67 -14.60
CA VAL A 254 -0.69 -29.98 -14.11
C VAL A 254 -1.41 -29.40 -15.33
N ILE A 255 -2.56 -29.95 -15.69
CA ILE A 255 -3.42 -29.38 -16.73
C ILE A 255 -4.39 -28.42 -16.02
N VAL A 256 -4.22 -27.12 -16.26
CA VAL A 256 -5.20 -26.11 -15.85
C VAL A 256 -6.10 -25.84 -17.05
N SER A 257 -7.36 -26.26 -16.96
CA SER A 257 -8.37 -25.95 -17.97
C SER A 257 -9.31 -24.87 -17.44
N PHE A 258 -9.48 -23.79 -18.20
CA PHE A 258 -10.48 -22.76 -17.91
C PHE A 258 -11.74 -22.99 -18.75
N SER A 259 -12.88 -23.14 -18.08
CA SER A 259 -14.21 -23.19 -18.69
C SER A 259 -14.79 -21.77 -18.79
N SER A 260 -15.38 -21.42 -19.93
CA SER A 260 -15.91 -20.09 -20.24
C SER A 260 -17.39 -19.90 -19.87
N SER A 261 -17.98 -20.74 -19.01
CA SER A 261 -19.34 -20.53 -18.51
C SER A 261 -19.35 -19.86 -17.14
N PHE A 262 -20.03 -18.71 -17.05
CA PHE A 262 -19.99 -17.74 -15.95
C PHE A 262 -20.68 -18.17 -14.64
N SER A 263 -20.86 -19.48 -14.36
CA SER A 263 -21.66 -19.93 -13.22
C SER A 263 -20.97 -20.83 -12.19
N ALA A 264 -19.71 -21.23 -12.36
CA ALA A 264 -18.96 -21.87 -11.27
C ALA A 264 -17.46 -21.91 -11.55
N ILE A 265 -16.65 -21.26 -10.71
CA ILE A 265 -15.23 -21.60 -10.60
C ILE A 265 -15.16 -22.82 -9.69
N ALA A 266 -15.08 -24.02 -10.28
CA ALA A 266 -14.75 -25.24 -9.55
C ALA A 266 -13.30 -25.60 -9.85
N ILE A 267 -12.44 -25.59 -8.81
CA ILE A 267 -11.06 -26.08 -8.90
C ILE A 267 -11.09 -27.56 -8.59
N THR A 268 -11.00 -28.42 -9.60
CA THR A 268 -10.86 -29.87 -9.41
C THR A 268 -9.39 -30.25 -9.43
N LEU A 269 -8.82 -30.56 -8.26
CA LEU A 269 -7.50 -31.17 -8.12
C LEU A 269 -7.63 -32.68 -8.28
N SER A 270 -7.28 -33.21 -9.45
CA SER A 270 -7.11 -34.66 -9.64
C SER A 270 -5.67 -35.04 -9.33
N LEU A 271 -5.43 -35.61 -8.15
CA LEU A 271 -4.20 -36.34 -7.85
C LEU A 271 -4.40 -37.80 -8.27
N CYS A 272 -3.82 -38.20 -9.39
CA CYS A 272 -3.80 -39.60 -9.79
C CYS A 272 -2.75 -40.35 -8.96
N SER A 273 -3.11 -40.87 -7.79
CA SER A 273 -2.29 -41.84 -7.07
C SER A 273 -2.54 -43.23 -7.64
N ARG A 274 -1.53 -43.84 -8.27
CA ARG A 274 -1.59 -45.26 -8.68
C ARG A 274 -1.66 -46.15 -7.44
N SER A 275 -2.84 -46.65 -7.12
CA SER A 275 -3.01 -47.84 -6.30
C SER A 275 -2.64 -49.08 -7.11
N ILE A 276 -1.52 -49.70 -6.75
CA ILE A 276 -1.10 -51.02 -7.20
C ILE A 276 -2.06 -52.05 -6.59
N PHE A 277 -2.79 -52.80 -7.41
CA PHE A 277 -3.34 -54.09 -6.97
C PHE A 277 -3.21 -55.13 -8.08
N LEU A 278 -2.70 -56.28 -7.65
CA LEU A 278 -2.37 -57.49 -8.39
C LEU A 278 -3.62 -58.19 -8.94
N ALA A 279 -3.48 -58.82 -10.11
CA ALA A 279 -4.29 -60.00 -10.45
C ALA A 279 -3.46 -61.00 -11.27
N LYS A 280 -3.34 -62.20 -10.71
CA LYS A 280 -2.95 -63.47 -11.35
C LYS A 280 -3.70 -63.68 -12.68
N VAL A 281 -3.03 -64.22 -13.70
CA VAL A 281 -2.90 -65.66 -14.03
C VAL A 281 -1.61 -65.82 -14.85
#